data_AF-A0A935KIT0-F1
#
_entry.id   AF-A0A935KIT0-F1
#
_cell.length_a   1.000
_cell.length_b   1.000
_cell.length_c   1.000
_cell.angle_alpha   90.00
_cell.angle_beta   90.00
_cell.angle_gamma   90.00
#
_symmetry.space_group_name_H-M   'P 1'
#
loop_
_entity.id
_entity.type
_entity.pdbx_description
1 polymer ?
#
loop_
_entity_poly.entity_id
_entity_poly.type
_entity_poly.pdbx_seq_one_letter_code
_entity_poly.pdbx_strand_id
1 'polypeptide(L)'
;MLQFPRVAFLCTLIKREVIEKIGGLDERFTPGNFEDDDFCLRAQLAGYKTVIAQDVFIHHFGSKSFKADGEKKYAERLKINHKIFVDKWGADPDEIWLKQKPFNHSRNLFISINNDEFKKSFERAQNNIKDKEFDLAITELGLAIEKYDTSDKAYSIISKEDLLLLSANVSLIIKDLEKANMFLKKL
;
A
#
# COMPACT_ATOMS: atom_id res chain seq x y z
N MET A 1 25.04 -15.18 -2.51
CA MET A 1 24.00 -14.16 -2.23
C MET A 1 24.04 -13.83 -0.75
N LEU A 2 24.15 -12.55 -0.38
CA LEU A 2 24.12 -12.08 1.02
C LEU A 2 22.68 -11.79 1.43
N GLN A 3 22.16 -12.42 2.49
CA GLN A 3 20.87 -12.01 3.05
C GLN A 3 21.02 -10.67 3.75
N PHE A 4 20.11 -9.74 3.48
CA PHE A 4 20.16 -8.39 4.05
C PHE A 4 18.74 -7.90 4.33
N PRO A 5 18.48 -7.13 5.42
CA PRO A 5 17.10 -6.84 5.84
C PRO A 5 16.25 -6.04 4.85
N ARG A 6 16.86 -5.18 4.03
CA ARG A 6 16.15 -4.35 3.05
C ARG A 6 17.02 -4.06 1.84
N VAL A 7 16.47 -4.17 0.63
CA VAL A 7 17.19 -3.86 -0.61
C VAL A 7 16.54 -2.68 -1.29
N ALA A 8 17.36 -1.74 -1.78
CA ALA A 8 16.84 -0.58 -2.51
C ALA A 8 16.39 -0.99 -3.91
N PHE A 9 15.20 -0.55 -4.32
CA PHE A 9 14.59 -0.99 -5.59
C PHE A 9 15.16 -0.33 -6.85
N LEU A 10 16.37 0.23 -6.78
CA LEU A 10 17.06 0.83 -7.95
C LEU A 10 17.34 -0.21 -9.06
N CYS A 11 17.64 -1.44 -8.67
CA CYS A 11 17.80 -2.58 -9.58
C CYS A 11 17.58 -3.86 -8.77
N THR A 12 16.37 -4.40 -8.85
CA THR A 12 15.95 -5.57 -8.07
C THR A 12 15.18 -6.52 -8.97
N LEU A 13 15.41 -7.82 -8.78
CA LEU A 13 14.61 -8.88 -9.37
C LEU A 13 13.69 -9.45 -8.30
N ILE A 14 12.39 -9.50 -8.59
CA ILE A 14 11.37 -10.04 -7.70
C ILE A 14 10.77 -11.26 -8.38
N LYS A 15 10.75 -12.39 -7.67
CA LYS A 15 10.11 -13.60 -8.19
C LYS A 15 8.61 -13.39 -8.35
N ARG A 16 8.03 -13.97 -9.40
CA ARG A 16 6.59 -13.93 -9.66
C ARG A 16 5.76 -14.40 -8.46
N GLU A 17 6.17 -15.50 -7.82
CA GLU A 17 5.50 -16.07 -6.64
C GLU A 17 5.42 -15.10 -5.45
N VAL A 18 6.37 -14.17 -5.32
CA VAL A 18 6.35 -13.14 -4.27
C VAL A 18 5.25 -12.13 -4.60
N ILE A 19 5.18 -11.65 -5.84
CA ILE A 19 4.14 -10.74 -6.29
C ILE A 19 2.75 -11.37 -6.18
N GLU A 20 2.61 -12.65 -6.51
CA GLU A 20 1.34 -13.38 -6.33
C GLU A 20 0.95 -13.50 -4.85
N LYS A 21 1.93 -13.60 -3.95
CA LYS A 21 1.69 -13.76 -2.51
C LYS A 21 1.39 -12.46 -1.78
N ILE A 22 2.09 -11.36 -2.11
CA ILE A 22 1.99 -10.08 -1.36
C ILE A 22 1.57 -8.90 -2.25
N GLY A 23 1.37 -9.10 -3.55
CA GLY A 23 0.98 -8.03 -4.46
C GLY A 23 2.12 -7.07 -4.77
N GLY A 24 1.77 -5.82 -5.12
CA GLY A 24 2.71 -4.79 -5.56
C GLY A 24 3.29 -3.91 -4.46
N LEU A 25 3.82 -2.77 -4.88
CA LEU A 25 4.22 -1.67 -4.00
C LEU A 25 2.98 -0.95 -3.47
N ASP A 26 3.09 -0.40 -2.26
CA ASP A 26 2.02 0.38 -1.65
C ASP A 26 2.08 1.83 -2.17
N GLU A 27 1.12 2.17 -3.03
CA GLU A 27 1.08 3.46 -3.75
C GLU A 27 0.89 4.68 -2.85
N ARG A 28 0.61 4.49 -1.55
CA ARG A 28 0.61 5.58 -0.56
C ARG A 28 1.98 6.22 -0.41
N PHE A 29 3.05 5.46 -0.64
CA PHE A 29 4.43 5.95 -0.68
C PHE A 29 4.71 6.64 -2.03
N THR A 30 4.12 7.81 -2.24
CA THR A 30 4.24 8.55 -3.52
C THR A 30 5.08 9.82 -3.34
N PRO A 31 5.93 10.19 -4.32
CA PRO A 31 6.29 9.45 -5.55
C PRO A 31 7.37 8.38 -5.32
N GLY A 32 7.70 8.05 -4.08
CA GLY A 32 8.66 7.02 -3.68
C GLY A 32 9.30 7.34 -2.32
N ASN A 33 10.28 6.52 -1.93
CA ASN A 33 10.79 6.34 -0.56
C ASN A 33 9.83 5.57 0.35
N PHE A 34 10.35 4.53 1.01
CA PHE A 34 9.70 3.60 1.93
C PHE A 34 8.78 2.54 1.28
N GLU A 35 8.51 2.60 -0.02
CA GLU A 35 7.76 1.58 -0.75
C GLU A 35 8.51 0.25 -0.83
N ASP A 36 9.83 0.32 -0.99
CA ASP A 36 10.72 -0.83 -1.05
C ASP A 36 11.01 -1.41 0.33
N ASP A 37 11.13 -0.57 1.35
CA ASP A 37 11.16 -0.97 2.76
C ASP A 37 9.90 -1.75 3.14
N ASP A 38 8.72 -1.21 2.79
CA ASP A 38 7.43 -1.86 3.04
C ASP A 38 7.33 -3.21 2.31
N PHE A 39 7.75 -3.26 1.05
CA PHE A 39 7.78 -4.49 0.28
C PHE A 39 8.71 -5.53 0.89
N CYS A 40 9.92 -5.14 1.30
CA CYS A 40 10.89 -6.03 1.95
C CYS A 40 10.32 -6.62 3.23
N LEU A 41 9.69 -5.81 4.06
CA LEU A 41 9.06 -6.26 5.30
C LEU A 41 7.91 -7.23 5.05
N ARG A 42 7.00 -6.92 4.10
CA ARG A 42 5.91 -7.82 3.73
C ARG A 42 6.40 -9.14 3.16
N ALA A 43 7.46 -9.12 2.34
CA ALA A 43 8.06 -10.33 1.81
C ALA A 43 8.65 -11.21 2.92
N GLN A 44 9.33 -10.61 3.90
CA GLN A 44 9.86 -11.31 5.07
C GLN A 44 8.77 -11.93 5.94
N LEU A 45 7.69 -11.18 6.21
CA LEU A 45 6.52 -11.68 6.94
C LEU A 45 5.82 -12.83 6.20
N ALA A 46 5.89 -12.84 4.87
CA ALA A 46 5.40 -13.94 4.03
C ALA A 46 6.38 -15.13 3.91
N GLY A 47 7.52 -15.10 4.60
CA GLY A 47 8.51 -16.19 4.64
C GLY A 47 9.60 -16.11 3.57
N TYR A 48 9.69 -15.01 2.82
CA TYR A 48 10.74 -14.81 1.81
C TYR A 48 11.95 -14.08 2.37
N LYS A 49 13.03 -14.06 1.57
CA LYS A 49 14.29 -13.41 1.91
C LYS A 49 14.64 -12.35 0.89
N THR A 50 15.18 -11.25 1.39
CA THR A 50 15.85 -10.19 0.63
C THR A 50 17.34 -10.49 0.56
N VAL A 51 17.91 -10.43 -0.64
CA VAL A 51 19.31 -10.83 -0.89
C VAL A 51 20.03 -9.88 -1.84
N ILE A 52 21.34 -9.72 -1.62
CA ILE A 52 22.25 -8.96 -2.48
C ILE A 52 23.09 -9.96 -3.31
N ALA A 53 23.10 -9.76 -4.63
CA ALA A 53 24.04 -10.41 -5.54
C ALA A 53 25.43 -9.77 -5.39
N GLN A 54 26.41 -10.54 -4.90
CA GLN A 54 27.73 -10.01 -4.53
C GLN A 54 28.70 -9.95 -5.71
N ASP A 55 28.34 -10.57 -6.82
CA ASP A 55 29.07 -10.67 -8.09
C ASP A 55 28.56 -9.66 -9.15
N VAL A 56 27.66 -8.77 -8.75
CA VAL A 56 27.08 -7.74 -9.62
C VAL A 56 27.39 -6.36 -9.04
N PHE A 57 27.93 -5.47 -9.87
CA PHE A 57 28.17 -4.08 -9.52
C PHE A 57 27.32 -3.16 -10.39
N ILE A 58 26.57 -2.26 -9.76
CA ILE A 58 25.70 -1.29 -10.42
C ILE A 58 26.05 0.08 -9.88
N HIS A 59 26.48 0.99 -10.77
CA HIS A 59 26.64 2.39 -10.42
C HIS A 59 25.30 3.12 -10.57
N HIS A 60 24.81 3.72 -9.49
CA HIS A 60 23.56 4.48 -9.47
C HIS A 60 23.80 5.90 -8.96
N PHE A 61 23.37 6.90 -9.73
CA PHE A 61 23.41 8.30 -9.31
C PHE A 61 22.22 8.60 -8.38
N GLY A 62 22.43 8.39 -7.08
CA GLY A 62 21.40 8.49 -6.06
C GLY A 62 20.63 9.81 -6.06
N SER A 63 19.31 9.70 -5.83
CA SER A 63 18.38 10.81 -5.57
C SER A 63 18.32 11.93 -6.62
N LYS A 64 18.90 11.78 -7.82
CA LYS A 64 18.84 12.84 -8.86
C LYS A 64 17.40 13.23 -9.20
N SER A 65 16.55 12.25 -9.49
CA SER A 65 15.13 12.49 -9.79
C SER A 65 14.38 13.00 -8.56
N PHE A 66 14.64 12.41 -7.39
CA PHE A 66 13.99 12.80 -6.14
C PHE A 66 14.41 14.19 -5.63
N LYS A 67 15.52 14.76 -6.10
CA LYS A 67 15.98 16.10 -5.71
C LYS A 67 15.74 17.14 -6.80
N ALA A 68 15.11 16.77 -7.90
CA ALA A 68 14.85 17.67 -9.02
C ALA A 68 14.06 18.92 -8.60
N ASP A 69 13.11 18.78 -7.67
CA ASP A 69 12.32 19.91 -7.14
C ASP A 69 12.94 20.61 -5.91
N GLY A 70 14.19 20.27 -5.57
CA GLY A 70 14.95 20.82 -4.45
C GLY A 70 14.93 19.97 -3.18
N GLU A 71 16.01 20.12 -2.38
CA GLU A 71 16.27 19.36 -1.16
C GLU A 71 15.15 19.51 -0.11
N LYS A 72 14.55 20.70 0.02
CA LYS A 72 13.47 20.92 0.98
C LYS A 72 12.25 20.04 0.68
N LYS A 73 11.81 19.99 -0.58
CA LYS A 73 10.68 19.14 -0.98
C LYS A 73 11.01 17.66 -0.82
N TYR A 74 12.25 17.27 -1.10
CA TYR A 74 12.71 15.90 -0.86
C TYR A 74 12.64 15.52 0.63
N ALA A 75 13.14 16.39 1.52
CA ALA A 75 13.07 16.17 2.97
C ALA A 75 11.62 16.08 3.48
N GLU A 76 10.72 16.94 2.99
CA GLU A 76 9.29 16.86 3.36
C GLU A 76 8.66 15.55 2.90
N ARG A 77 8.95 15.08 1.66
CA ARG A 77 8.46 13.79 1.17
C ARG A 77 8.97 12.62 2.00
N LEU A 78 10.27 12.61 2.33
CA LEU A 78 10.85 11.59 3.21
C LEU A 78 10.12 11.57 4.56
N LYS A 79 9.83 12.74 5.14
CA LYS A 79 9.11 12.85 6.41
C LYS A 79 7.69 12.30 6.32
N ILE A 80 6.96 12.63 5.25
CA ILE A 80 5.60 12.15 5.01
C ILE A 80 5.61 10.63 4.85
N ASN A 81 6.46 10.08 3.99
CA ASN A 81 6.47 8.65 3.70
C ASN A 81 7.03 7.82 4.87
N HIS A 82 7.98 8.37 5.63
CA HIS A 82 8.38 7.80 6.92
C HIS A 82 7.20 7.70 7.88
N LYS A 83 6.38 8.77 8.00
CA LYS A 83 5.18 8.75 8.84
C LYS A 83 4.18 7.68 8.37
N ILE A 84 3.96 7.54 7.06
CA ILE A 84 3.09 6.49 6.51
C ILE A 84 3.60 5.10 6.94
N PHE A 85 4.92 4.86 6.86
CA PHE A 85 5.51 3.59 7.27
C PHE A 85 5.32 3.33 8.77
N VAL A 86 5.60 4.33 9.61
CA VAL A 86 5.44 4.23 11.07
C VAL A 86 3.97 4.05 11.45
N ASP A 87 3.04 4.76 10.84
CA ASP A 87 1.61 4.59 11.09
C ASP A 87 1.14 3.18 10.68
N LYS A 88 1.68 2.66 9.56
CA LYS A 88 1.37 1.31 9.07
C LYS A 88 1.91 0.23 10.01
N TRP A 89 3.19 0.30 10.40
CA TRP A 89 3.89 -0.80 11.09
C TRP A 89 4.06 -0.58 12.59
N GLY A 90 3.88 0.63 13.10
CA GLY A 90 4.11 1.00 14.51
C GLY A 90 5.58 1.21 14.88
N ALA A 91 6.49 1.07 13.91
CA ALA A 91 7.92 1.25 14.06
C ALA A 91 8.54 1.63 12.71
N ASP A 92 9.67 2.34 12.73
CA ASP A 92 10.44 2.63 11.52
C ASP A 92 11.34 1.45 11.11
N PRO A 93 11.89 1.44 9.88
CA PRO A 93 12.84 0.43 9.39
C PRO A 93 13.98 0.06 10.35
N ASP A 94 14.66 1.06 10.92
CA ASP A 94 15.84 0.85 11.75
C ASP A 94 15.43 0.29 13.11
N GLU A 95 14.31 0.76 13.66
CA GLU A 95 13.70 0.18 14.85
C GLU A 95 13.36 -1.30 14.65
N ILE A 96 12.77 -1.67 13.51
CA ILE A 96 12.40 -3.05 13.20
C ILE A 96 13.65 -3.93 13.03
N TRP A 97 14.57 -3.55 12.14
CA TRP A 97 15.65 -4.44 11.72
C TRP A 97 16.92 -4.36 12.57
N LEU A 98 17.27 -3.17 13.07
CA LEU A 98 18.49 -2.98 13.88
C LEU A 98 18.21 -3.13 15.37
N LYS A 99 17.09 -2.57 15.84
CA LYS A 99 16.72 -2.60 17.26
C LYS A 99 15.78 -3.73 17.63
N GLN A 100 15.28 -4.49 16.66
CA GLN A 100 14.34 -5.62 16.87
C GLN A 100 13.09 -5.20 17.65
N LYS A 101 12.64 -3.96 17.45
CA LYS A 101 11.43 -3.44 18.08
C LYS A 101 10.21 -4.20 17.56
N PRO A 102 9.28 -4.63 18.43
CA PRO A 102 8.02 -5.19 18.00
C PRO A 102 7.24 -4.20 17.12
N PHE A 103 6.62 -4.71 16.07
CA PHE A 103 5.80 -3.96 15.11
C PHE A 103 4.46 -4.69 14.86
N ASN A 104 3.57 -4.11 14.07
CA ASN A 104 2.27 -4.68 13.79
C ASN A 104 2.36 -5.84 12.78
N HIS A 105 2.26 -7.08 13.25
CA HIS A 105 2.32 -8.29 12.41
C HIS A 105 0.96 -8.74 11.86
N SER A 106 -0.13 -8.12 12.31
CA SER A 106 -1.50 -8.61 12.05
C SER A 106 -2.11 -8.04 10.76
N ARG A 107 -1.37 -7.21 10.04
CA ARG A 107 -1.86 -6.54 8.82
C ARG A 107 -1.90 -7.47 7.63
N ASN A 108 -2.82 -7.19 6.72
CA ASN A 108 -2.82 -7.84 5.43
C ASN A 108 -1.55 -7.46 4.64
N LEU A 109 -0.85 -8.48 4.14
CA LEU A 109 0.38 -8.31 3.38
C LEU A 109 0.12 -8.05 1.88
N PHE A 110 -1.10 -8.29 1.40
CA PHE A 110 -1.43 -8.25 -0.01
C PHE A 110 -1.88 -6.86 -0.48
N ILE A 111 -1.14 -6.27 -1.42
CA ILE A 111 -1.50 -5.01 -2.11
C ILE A 111 -1.92 -5.30 -3.55
N SER A 112 -3.21 -5.19 -3.85
CA SER A 112 -3.72 -5.50 -5.21
C SER A 112 -3.12 -4.60 -6.28
N ILE A 113 -2.74 -5.20 -7.41
CA ILE A 113 -2.20 -4.57 -8.63
C ILE A 113 -3.04 -4.92 -9.86
N ASN A 114 -4.36 -5.07 -9.68
CA ASN A 114 -5.25 -5.48 -10.76
C ASN A 114 -5.30 -4.43 -11.89
N ASN A 115 -5.31 -4.88 -13.15
CA ASN A 115 -5.51 -3.98 -14.30
C ASN A 115 -6.95 -3.45 -14.39
N ASP A 116 -7.91 -4.16 -13.77
CA ASP A 116 -9.25 -3.65 -13.57
C ASP A 116 -9.24 -2.75 -12.33
N GLU A 117 -9.35 -1.44 -12.56
CA GLU A 117 -9.26 -0.42 -11.50
C GLU A 117 -10.37 -0.54 -10.45
N PHE A 118 -11.58 -0.96 -10.84
CA PHE A 118 -12.64 -1.25 -9.88
C PHE A 118 -12.20 -2.38 -8.96
N LYS A 119 -11.75 -3.50 -9.54
CA LYS A 119 -11.34 -4.68 -8.76
C LYS A 119 -10.15 -4.36 -7.86
N LYS A 120 -9.18 -3.60 -8.36
CA LYS A 120 -8.00 -3.15 -7.60
C LYS A 120 -8.42 -2.38 -6.35
N SER A 121 -9.23 -1.33 -6.50
CA SER A 121 -9.67 -0.51 -5.38
C SER A 121 -10.63 -1.23 -4.45
N PHE A 122 -11.54 -2.05 -4.98
CA PHE A 122 -12.44 -2.83 -4.13
C PHE A 122 -11.72 -3.86 -3.26
N GLU A 123 -10.73 -4.58 -3.81
CA GLU A 123 -9.89 -5.51 -3.04
C GLU A 123 -9.07 -4.78 -1.96
N ARG A 124 -8.51 -3.60 -2.30
CA ARG A 124 -7.79 -2.75 -1.34
C ARG A 124 -8.72 -2.28 -0.22
N ALA A 125 -9.94 -1.85 -0.54
CA ALA A 125 -10.95 -1.48 0.44
C ALA A 125 -11.27 -2.64 1.40
N GLN A 126 -11.49 -3.85 0.89
CA GLN A 126 -11.74 -5.03 1.71
C GLN A 126 -10.57 -5.35 2.65
N ASN A 127 -9.33 -5.21 2.17
CA ASN A 127 -8.14 -5.39 3.01
C ASN A 127 -8.07 -4.34 4.12
N ASN A 128 -8.32 -3.07 3.79
CA ASN A 128 -8.35 -1.98 4.78
C ASN A 128 -9.46 -2.18 5.83
N ILE A 129 -10.64 -2.65 5.44
CA ILE A 129 -11.73 -2.98 6.39
C ILE A 129 -11.29 -4.09 7.35
N LYS A 130 -10.66 -5.16 6.84
CA LYS A 130 -10.14 -6.26 7.68
C LYS A 130 -9.08 -5.77 8.67
N ASP A 131 -8.23 -4.86 8.24
CA ASP A 131 -7.19 -4.22 9.06
C ASP A 131 -7.73 -3.11 9.99
N LYS A 132 -9.04 -2.81 9.94
CA LYS A 132 -9.71 -1.72 10.68
C LYS A 132 -9.21 -0.32 10.33
N GLU A 133 -8.70 -0.16 9.12
CA GLU A 133 -8.24 1.11 8.54
C GLU A 133 -9.38 1.78 7.77
N PHE A 134 -10.40 2.21 8.49
CA PHE A 134 -11.65 2.64 7.87
C PHE A 134 -11.50 3.91 7.02
N ASP A 135 -10.58 4.81 7.36
CA ASP A 135 -10.25 5.99 6.56
C ASP A 135 -9.64 5.61 5.20
N LEU A 136 -8.75 4.61 5.17
CA LEU A 136 -8.19 4.10 3.92
C LEU A 136 -9.22 3.28 3.14
N ALA A 137 -10.06 2.52 3.84
CA ALA A 137 -11.14 1.77 3.23
C ALA A 137 -12.11 2.70 2.50
N ILE A 138 -12.49 3.82 3.10
CA ILE A 138 -13.46 4.72 2.47
C ILE A 138 -12.88 5.44 1.24
N THR A 139 -11.59 5.77 1.26
CA THR A 139 -10.90 6.30 0.07
C THR A 139 -10.94 5.30 -1.08
N GLU A 140 -10.59 4.03 -0.83
CA GLU A 140 -10.60 2.98 -1.84
C GLU A 140 -12.02 2.62 -2.31
N LEU A 141 -13.02 2.66 -1.43
CA LEU A 141 -14.43 2.49 -1.82
C LEU A 141 -14.90 3.61 -2.75
N GLY A 142 -14.48 4.86 -2.51
CA GLY A 142 -14.74 5.98 -3.41
C GLY A 142 -14.20 5.74 -4.81
N LEU A 143 -12.93 5.32 -4.90
CA LEU A 143 -12.29 4.95 -6.17
C LEU A 143 -13.02 3.78 -6.86
N ALA A 144 -13.41 2.75 -6.10
CA ALA A 144 -14.19 1.64 -6.64
C ALA A 144 -15.53 2.13 -7.23
N ILE A 145 -16.26 3.00 -6.52
CA ILE A 145 -17.52 3.58 -7.03
C ILE A 145 -17.29 4.36 -8.33
N GLU A 146 -16.24 5.18 -8.40
CA GLU A 146 -15.89 5.95 -9.61
C GLU A 146 -15.56 5.05 -10.81
N LYS A 147 -15.02 3.85 -10.57
CA LYS A 147 -14.61 2.90 -11.61
C LYS A 147 -15.63 1.81 -11.89
N TYR A 148 -16.74 1.78 -11.16
CA TYR A 148 -17.73 0.70 -11.20
C TYR A 148 -18.26 0.45 -12.62
N ASP A 149 -18.78 1.50 -13.27
CA ASP A 149 -19.40 1.38 -14.60
C ASP A 149 -18.37 1.15 -15.73
N THR A 150 -17.08 1.31 -15.44
CA THR A 150 -15.99 1.07 -16.40
C THR A 150 -15.43 -0.36 -16.33
N SER A 151 -15.88 -1.17 -15.38
CA SER A 151 -15.43 -2.55 -15.21
C SER A 151 -16.50 -3.54 -15.68
N ASP A 152 -16.13 -4.40 -16.62
CA ASP A 152 -16.98 -5.50 -17.10
C ASP A 152 -17.24 -6.56 -16.01
N LYS A 153 -16.50 -6.51 -14.88
CA LYS A 153 -16.55 -7.51 -13.82
C LYS A 153 -17.27 -7.01 -12.58
N ALA A 154 -17.48 -5.70 -12.41
CA ALA A 154 -18.00 -5.11 -11.19
C ALA A 154 -19.35 -5.73 -10.76
N TYR A 155 -20.30 -5.79 -11.69
CA TYR A 155 -21.63 -6.38 -11.46
C TYR A 155 -21.61 -7.85 -11.03
N SER A 156 -20.59 -8.61 -11.44
CA SER A 156 -20.44 -10.02 -11.03
C SER A 156 -19.92 -10.19 -9.60
N ILE A 157 -19.32 -9.13 -9.03
CA ILE A 157 -18.68 -9.14 -7.72
C ILE A 157 -19.62 -8.58 -6.65
N ILE A 158 -20.25 -7.43 -6.91
CA ILE A 158 -21.12 -6.72 -5.97
C ILE A 158 -22.07 -5.81 -6.75
N SER A 159 -23.33 -5.67 -6.32
CA SER A 159 -24.24 -4.70 -6.90
C SER A 159 -23.80 -3.26 -6.58
N LYS A 160 -24.16 -2.28 -7.42
CA LYS A 160 -23.82 -0.87 -7.17
C LYS A 160 -24.48 -0.36 -5.88
N GLU A 161 -25.70 -0.83 -5.62
CA GLU A 161 -26.47 -0.56 -4.41
C GLU A 161 -25.74 -1.09 -3.16
N ASP A 162 -25.28 -2.34 -3.17
CA ASP A 162 -24.53 -2.94 -2.05
C ASP A 162 -23.19 -2.24 -1.83
N LEU A 163 -22.51 -1.80 -2.89
CA LEU A 163 -21.26 -1.04 -2.80
C LEU A 163 -21.49 0.33 -2.14
N LEU A 164 -22.57 1.02 -2.50
CA LEU A 164 -22.96 2.29 -1.88
C LEU A 164 -23.35 2.10 -0.42
N LEU A 165 -24.09 1.03 -0.10
CA LEU A 165 -24.47 0.69 1.27
C LEU A 165 -23.25 0.36 2.14
N LEU A 166 -22.30 -0.43 1.62
CA LEU A 166 -21.03 -0.70 2.28
C LEU A 166 -20.27 0.61 2.57
N SER A 167 -20.20 1.51 1.61
CA SER A 167 -19.53 2.80 1.75
C SER A 167 -20.20 3.71 2.78
N ALA A 168 -21.53 3.73 2.82
CA ALA A 168 -22.29 4.42 3.86
C ALA A 168 -21.99 3.84 5.25
N ASN A 169 -22.00 2.52 5.40
CA ASN A 169 -21.73 1.86 6.67
C ASN A 169 -20.31 2.12 7.18
N VAL A 170 -19.30 2.05 6.32
CA VAL A 170 -17.92 2.40 6.68
C VAL A 170 -17.82 3.88 7.10
N SER A 171 -18.53 4.78 6.42
CA SER A 171 -18.57 6.19 6.79
C SER A 171 -19.20 6.42 8.18
N LEU A 172 -20.24 5.66 8.53
CA LEU A 172 -20.84 5.68 9.87
C LEU A 172 -19.88 5.18 10.95
N ILE A 173 -19.05 4.16 10.67
CA ILE A 173 -18.04 3.65 11.61
C ILE A 173 -17.04 4.74 12.00
N ILE A 174 -16.58 5.54 11.03
CA ILE A 174 -15.68 6.68 11.28
C ILE A 174 -16.42 7.95 11.75
N LYS A 175 -17.73 7.85 12.00
CA LYS A 175 -18.61 8.94 12.44
C LYS A 175 -18.69 10.12 11.46
N ASP A 176 -18.46 9.87 10.18
CA ASP A 176 -18.61 10.84 9.09
C ASP A 176 -20.03 10.78 8.51
N LEU A 177 -20.96 11.47 9.19
CA LEU A 177 -22.39 11.47 8.84
C LEU A 177 -22.65 12.14 7.48
N GLU A 178 -21.87 13.16 7.12
CA GLU A 178 -22.01 13.84 5.84
C GLU A 178 -21.69 12.91 4.69
N LYS A 179 -20.57 12.18 4.79
CA LYS A 179 -20.16 11.20 3.79
C LYS A 179 -21.09 10.01 3.73
N ALA A 180 -21.59 9.53 4.88
CA ALA A 180 -22.61 8.48 4.91
C ALA A 180 -23.87 8.90 4.14
N ASN A 181 -24.39 10.10 4.42
CA ASN A 181 -25.55 10.64 3.72
C ASN A 181 -25.31 10.87 2.22
N MET A 182 -24.08 11.24 1.83
CA MET A 182 -23.71 11.39 0.43
C MET A 182 -23.86 10.06 -0.35
N PHE A 183 -23.48 8.92 0.25
CA PHE A 183 -23.66 7.62 -0.39
C PHE A 183 -25.11 7.15 -0.38
N LEU A 184 -25.82 7.32 0.74
CA LEU A 184 -27.23 6.91 0.87
C LEU A 184 -28.16 7.64 -0.12
N LYS A 185 -27.84 8.89 -0.49
CA LYS A 185 -28.60 9.65 -1.50
C LYS A 185 -28.42 9.13 -2.95
N LYS A 186 -27.46 8.22 -3.18
CA LYS A 186 -27.19 7.63 -4.50
C LYS A 186 -27.81 6.24 -4.67
N LEU A 187 -28.43 5.70 -3.62
CA LEU A 187 -29.28 4.51 -3.66
C LEU A 187 -30.61 4.87 -4.34
#